data_AF-A0A090RTJ2-F1
#
_entry.id   AF-A0A090RTJ2-F1
#
_cell.length_a   1.000
_cell.length_b   1.000
_cell.length_c   1.000
_cell.angle_alpha   90.00
_cell.angle_beta   90.00
_cell.angle_gamma   90.00
#
_symmetry.space_group_name_H-M   'P 1'
#
loop_
_entity.id
_entity.type
_entity.pdbx_description
1 polymer ?
#
loop_
_entity_poly.entity_id
_entity_poly.type
_entity_poly.pdbx_seq_one_letter_code
_entity_poly.pdbx_strand_id
1 'polypeptide(L)' 'MLLSDSKLGKRVCYYNDKAYSLGAVINVEGVVLQCVEEQDFEMNGQLKWKALKSEQ' A
#
# COMPACT_ATOMS: atom_id res chain seq x y z
N MET A 1 17.76 -19.63 15.13
CA MET A 1 18.06 -18.96 13.84
C MET A 1 17.37 -17.60 13.87
N LEU A 2 18.07 -16.59 13.34
CA LEU A 2 17.89 -15.17 13.61
C LEU A 2 16.57 -14.54 13.12
N LEU A 3 16.09 -13.61 13.96
CA LEU A 3 15.34 -12.38 13.71
C LEU A 3 13.86 -12.46 13.32
N SER A 4 13.04 -12.12 14.31
CA SER A 4 11.65 -11.68 14.26
C SER A 4 11.41 -10.61 13.20
N ASP A 5 11.01 -11.03 12.00
CA ASP A 5 10.54 -10.10 10.97
C ASP A 5 9.01 -10.17 10.88
N SER A 6 8.35 -9.56 11.86
CA SER A 6 6.89 -9.30 11.82
C SER A 6 6.50 -8.36 10.66
N LYS A 7 7.49 -7.86 9.89
CA LYS A 7 7.35 -7.05 8.69
C LYS A 7 7.37 -7.89 7.41
N LEU A 8 7.75 -9.17 7.46
CA LEU A 8 7.95 -10.09 6.33
C LEU A 8 6.65 -10.71 5.79
N GLY A 9 5.48 -10.29 6.26
CA GLY A 9 4.24 -11.01 5.93
C GLY A 9 2.97 -10.19 5.80
N LYS A 10 3.01 -8.86 5.95
CA LYS A 10 1.79 -8.04 5.85
C LYS A 10 1.80 -7.24 4.56
N ARG A 11 0.99 -7.71 3.61
CA ARG A 11 0.69 -7.05 2.34
C ARG A 11 -0.24 -5.85 2.58
N VAL A 12 0.34 -4.75 3.06
CA VAL A 12 -0.37 -3.52 3.45
C VAL A 12 0.42 -2.27 3.03
N CYS A 13 -0.29 -1.17 2.76
CA CYS A 13 0.33 0.15 2.71
C CYS A 13 0.30 0.79 4.09
N TYR A 14 1.35 1.53 4.45
CA TYR A 14 1.41 2.26 5.72
C TYR A 14 1.20 3.76 5.50
N TYR A 15 0.37 4.38 6.35
CA TYR A 15 0.24 5.83 6.42
C TYR A 15 -0.15 6.24 7.84
N ASN A 16 0.57 7.21 8.42
CA ASN A 16 0.33 7.74 9.77
C ASN A 16 0.17 6.64 10.85
N ASP A 17 1.14 5.73 10.93
CA ASP A 17 1.17 4.56 11.83
C ASP A 17 0.04 3.53 11.63
N LYS A 18 -0.80 3.70 10.60
CA LYS A 18 -1.88 2.76 10.25
C LYS A 18 -1.52 1.91 9.05
N ALA A 19 -1.97 0.66 9.08
CA ALA A 19 -1.87 -0.28 7.97
C ALA A 19 -3.19 -0.33 7.18
N TYR A 20 -3.07 -0.34 5.86
CA TYR A 20 -4.18 -0.33 4.91
C TYR A 20 -4.06 -1.50 3.94
N SER A 21 -5.14 -2.24 3.75
CA SER A 21 -5.19 -3.38 2.82
C SER A 21 -5.26 -2.90 1.37
N LEU A 22 -5.01 -3.84 0.44
CA LEU A 22 -5.22 -3.64 -1.00
C LEU A 22 -6.60 -3.03 -1.28
N GLY A 23 -6.64 -2.00 -2.13
CA GLY A 23 -7.85 -1.28 -2.51
C GLY A 23 -8.25 -0.14 -1.57
N ALA A 24 -7.60 0.03 -0.41
CA ALA A 24 -7.88 1.15 0.48
C ALA A 24 -7.58 2.49 -0.21
N VAL A 25 -8.45 3.48 0.03
CA VAL A 25 -8.31 4.84 -0.51
C VAL A 25 -8.20 5.83 0.65
N ILE A 26 -7.20 6.71 0.60
CA ILE A 26 -7.02 7.80 1.56
C ILE A 26 -6.88 9.13 0.82
N ASN A 27 -7.26 10.22 1.47
CA ASN A 27 -6.97 11.57 1.02
C ASN A 27 -5.89 12.17 1.92
N VAL A 28 -4.76 12.54 1.33
CA VAL A 28 -3.61 13.14 2.02
C VAL A 28 -3.39 14.52 1.41
N GLU A 29 -3.71 15.57 2.16
CA GLU A 29 -3.47 16.97 1.76
C GLU A 29 -4.08 17.32 0.39
N GLY A 30 -5.21 16.71 0.02
CA GLY A 30 -5.88 16.95 -1.26
C GLY A 30 -5.45 16.00 -2.39
N VAL A 31 -4.50 15.08 -2.13
CA VAL A 31 -4.12 14.01 -3.07
C VAL A 31 -4.81 12.71 -2.66
N VAL A 32 -5.58 12.14 -3.59
CA VAL A 32 -6.22 10.84 -3.38
C VAL A 32 -5.22 9.74 -3.72
N LEU A 33 -4.95 8.86 -2.76
CA LEU A 33 -4.06 7.72 -2.88
C LEU A 33 -4.85 6.41 -2.75
N GLN A 34 -4.56 5.44 -3.61
CA GLN A 34 -5.05 4.07 -3.48
C GLN A 34 -3.90 3.13 -3.17
N CYS A 35 -4.10 2.22 -2.22
CA CYS A 35 -3.18 1.14 -1.94
C CYS A 35 -3.34 0.06 -3.01
N VAL A 36 -2.32 -0.13 -3.85
CA VAL A 36 -2.33 -1.02 -5.01
C VAL A 36 -1.14 -1.96 -4.99
N GLU A 37 -1.15 -2.98 -5.85
CA GLU A 37 -0.01 -3.88 -6.05
C GLU A 37 1.18 -3.09 -6.59
N GLU A 38 2.39 -3.39 -6.10
CA GLU A 38 3.60 -2.75 -6.60
C GLU A 38 3.90 -3.12 -8.06
N GLN A 39 3.60 -4.37 -8.43
CA GLN A 39 3.76 -4.95 -9.75
C GLN A 39 2.47 -5.65 -10.15
N ASP A 40 1.97 -5.39 -11.36
CA ASP A 40 0.70 -5.94 -11.85
C ASP A 40 0.75 -7.45 -12.13
N PHE A 41 1.96 -8.04 -12.23
CA PHE A 41 2.16 -9.47 -12.48
C PHE A 41 2.40 -10.28 -11.18
N GLU A 42 2.56 -9.61 -10.03
CA GLU A 42 3.03 -10.23 -8.80
C GLU A 42 1.91 -10.28 -7.75
N MET A 43 1.12 -11.36 -7.80
CA MET A 43 -0.07 -11.55 -6.97
C MET A 43 0.22 -11.65 -5.46
N ASN A 44 1.47 -11.88 -5.05
CA ASN A 44 1.93 -11.89 -3.66
C ASN A 44 2.96 -10.78 -3.36
N GLY A 45 3.13 -9.84 -4.29
CA GLY A 45 4.07 -8.74 -4.17
C GLY A 45 3.65 -7.69 -3.13
N GLN A 46 4.58 -6.79 -2.81
CA GLN A 46 4.33 -5.68 -1.90
C GLN A 46 3.23 -4.74 -2.42
N LEU A 47 2.64 -3.94 -1.52
CA LEU A 47 1.68 -2.90 -1.89
C LEU A 47 2.34 -1.52 -1.82
N LYS A 48 1.87 -0.60 -2.66
CA LYS A 48 2.30 0.79 -2.71
C LYS A 48 1.13 1.75 -2.78
N TRP A 49 1.34 2.99 -2.35
CA TRP A 49 0.41 4.08 -2.63
C TRP A 49 0.57 4.55 -4.06
N LYS A 50 -0.53 4.55 -4.81
CA LYS A 50 -0.64 5.14 -6.15
C LYS A 50 -1.57 6.34 -6.08
N ALA A 51 -1.10 7.49 -6.52
CA ALA A 51 -1.95 8.66 -6.67
C ALA A 51 -2.98 8.40 -7.77
N LEU A 52 -4.25 8.57 -7.44
CA LEU A 52 -5.32 8.63 -8.42
C LEU A 52 -5.23 10.02 -9.04
N LYS A 53 -4.59 10.13 -10.20
CA LYS A 53 -4.81 11.32 -11.03
C LYS A 53 -6.31 11.33 -11.33
N SER A 54 -7.00 12.41 -10.99
CA SER A 54 -8.26 12.70 -11.65
C SER A 54 -7.93 12.81 -13.13
N GLU A 55 -8.30 11.81 -13.92
CA GLU A 55 -8.40 12.01 -15.36
C GLU A 55 -9.44 13.11 -15.56
N GLN A 56 -8.95 14.33 -15.74
CA GLN A 56 -9.72 15.45 -16.28
C GLN A 56 -9.86 15.25 -17.78
#